data_AF-A0A7S1VDK6-F1
#
_entry.id   AF-A0A7S1VDK6-F1
#
_cell.length_a   1.000
_cell.length_b   1.000
_cell.length_c   1.000
_cell.angle_alpha   90.00
_cell.angle_beta   90.00
_cell.angle_gamma   90.00
#
_symmetry.space_group_name_H-M   'P 1'
#
loop_
_entity.id
_entity.type
_entity.pdbx_description
1 polymer ?
#
loop_
_entity_poly.entity_id
_entity_poly.type
_entity_poly.pdbx_seq_one_letter_code
_entity_poly.pdbx_strand_id
1 'polypeptide(L)'
;THVRELREAEARNAAEVYAKALDGSGVPPLSAGDPDEVIGYTDTLSLLDDSDEEEEEKGEPELGDKNTGGADGEYLDESDDEDFAPAAERGTTRRVAATAPAHLAEAIRGATQQTDPTMAALSLSLLPRLATESAANNADHGVIALSVARQVVALRNTFESPTYLQDRRAALVALCASSPTSVAPFLVSSFYEDNLDVQQRSLCLEALAGGAKECPALHDHFDLFFYGLMVHFDRRVDLLGRNGLLLGQLTHTLALLVEEAGPHFPNILRATGRLRNFCLAIRSHSEAIVRRAVIFCF
;
A
#
# COMPACT_ATOMS: atom_id res chain seq x y z
N THR A 1 19.25 -27.02 -7.53
CA THR A 1 18.76 -27.89 -6.44
C THR A 1 18.72 -27.11 -5.16
N HIS A 2 19.87 -26.79 -4.55
CA HIS A 2 19.93 -26.20 -3.20
C HIS A 2 19.16 -24.87 -3.00
N VAL A 3 19.20 -23.93 -3.95
CA VAL A 3 18.39 -22.69 -3.89
C VAL A 3 16.88 -22.96 -3.96
N ARG A 4 16.45 -24.03 -4.62
CA ARG A 4 15.04 -24.44 -4.65
C ARG A 4 14.63 -25.06 -3.32
N GLU A 5 15.47 -25.91 -2.75
CA GLU A 5 15.27 -26.50 -1.41
C GLU A 5 15.19 -25.43 -0.32
N LEU A 6 16.01 -24.38 -0.39
CA LEU A 6 15.96 -23.23 0.52
C LEU A 6 14.65 -22.44 0.37
N ARG A 7 14.23 -22.09 -0.85
CA ARG A 7 12.93 -21.42 -1.09
C ARG A 7 11.74 -22.28 -0.68
N GLU A 8 11.79 -23.59 -0.92
CA GLU A 8 10.78 -24.54 -0.43
C GLU A 8 10.76 -24.62 1.10
N ALA A 9 11.92 -24.53 1.78
CA ALA A 9 12.00 -24.53 3.24
C ALA A 9 11.50 -23.20 3.85
N GLU A 10 11.82 -22.06 3.24
CA GLU A 10 11.29 -20.75 3.62
C GLU A 10 9.77 -20.68 3.42
N ALA A 11 9.25 -21.19 2.31
CA ALA A 11 7.81 -21.28 2.06
C ALA A 11 7.10 -22.19 3.07
N ARG A 12 7.68 -23.35 3.42
CA ARG A 12 7.15 -24.23 4.48
C ARG A 12 7.15 -23.54 5.84
N ASN A 13 8.23 -22.85 6.22
CA ASN A 13 8.35 -22.14 7.49
C ASN A 13 7.36 -20.96 7.56
N ALA A 14 7.17 -20.21 6.46
CA ALA A 14 6.15 -19.16 6.37
C ALA A 14 4.73 -19.72 6.48
N ALA A 15 4.44 -20.86 5.83
CA ALA A 15 3.17 -21.57 5.96
C ALA A 15 2.94 -22.12 7.38
N GLU A 16 4.00 -22.55 8.08
CA GLU A 16 3.94 -23.03 9.47
C GLU A 16 3.72 -21.86 10.45
N VAL A 17 4.36 -20.71 10.23
CA VAL A 17 4.08 -19.45 10.96
C VAL A 17 2.63 -19.00 10.74
N TYR A 18 2.11 -19.12 9.51
CA TYR A 18 0.72 -18.80 9.18
C TYR A 18 -0.27 -19.79 9.81
N ALA A 19 0.01 -21.10 9.76
CA ALA A 19 -0.80 -22.13 10.43
C ALA A 19 -0.83 -21.93 11.96
N LYS A 20 0.30 -21.57 12.57
CA LYS A 20 0.41 -21.27 14.00
C LYS A 20 -0.33 -19.99 14.40
N ALA A 21 -0.49 -19.04 13.48
CA ALA A 21 -1.37 -17.89 13.67
C ALA A 21 -2.87 -18.27 13.58
N LEU A 22 -3.22 -19.30 12.78
CA LEU A 22 -4.57 -19.85 12.71
C LEU A 22 -4.95 -20.66 13.95
N ASP A 23 -4.05 -21.49 14.52
CA ASP A 23 -4.33 -22.29 15.72
C ASP A 23 -4.71 -21.43 16.95
N GLY A 24 -4.17 -20.21 17.05
CA GLY A 24 -4.54 -19.25 18.09
C GLY A 24 -5.91 -18.59 17.91
N SER A 25 -6.58 -18.81 16.78
CA SER A 25 -7.82 -18.11 16.39
C SER A 25 -9.11 -18.90 16.60
N GLY A 26 -9.02 -20.17 17.01
CA GLY A 26 -10.16 -21.06 17.20
C GLY A 26 -10.85 -21.53 15.91
N VAL A 27 -10.25 -21.24 14.75
CA VAL A 27 -10.71 -21.75 13.45
C VAL A 27 -10.15 -23.17 13.26
N PRO A 28 -10.98 -24.19 12.98
CA PRO A 28 -10.48 -25.53 12.75
C PRO A 28 -9.54 -25.56 11.53
N PRO A 29 -8.48 -26.39 11.53
CA PRO A 29 -7.62 -26.54 10.37
C PRO A 29 -8.47 -26.99 9.16
N LEU A 30 -8.09 -26.54 7.96
CA LEU A 30 -8.73 -26.94 6.70
C LEU A 30 -8.50 -28.43 6.46
N SER A 31 -9.36 -29.25 7.08
CA SER A 31 -9.53 -30.65 6.73
C SER A 31 -9.83 -30.76 5.25
N ALA A 32 -9.34 -31.83 4.62
CA ALA A 32 -9.73 -32.20 3.26
C ALA A 32 -11.15 -32.83 3.26
N GLY A 33 -12.12 -32.04 3.74
CA GLY A 33 -13.55 -32.36 3.76
C GLY A 33 -14.26 -31.93 2.48
N ASP A 34 -15.45 -32.48 2.27
CA ASP A 34 -16.19 -32.46 1.01
C ASP A 34 -16.60 -31.05 0.55
N PRO A 35 -16.71 -30.81 -0.78
CA PRO A 35 -16.99 -29.49 -1.36
C PRO A 35 -18.38 -28.91 -1.03
N ASP A 36 -19.25 -29.66 -0.34
CA ASP A 36 -20.60 -29.24 0.05
C ASP A 36 -20.71 -28.79 1.53
N GLU A 37 -19.62 -28.79 2.31
CA GLU A 37 -19.67 -28.32 3.71
C GLU A 37 -19.75 -26.78 3.79
N VAL A 38 -20.99 -26.28 3.81
CA VAL A 38 -21.33 -24.87 4.00
C VAL A 38 -20.90 -24.42 5.39
N ILE A 39 -19.73 -23.76 5.48
CA ILE A 39 -19.32 -23.05 6.70
C ILE A 39 -20.27 -21.86 6.89
N GLY A 40 -21.23 -22.03 7.82
CA GLY A 40 -22.27 -21.05 8.10
C GLY A 40 -21.73 -19.77 8.76
N TYR A 41 -21.64 -18.69 7.99
CA TYR A 41 -21.35 -17.33 8.47
C TYR A 41 -22.61 -16.45 8.58
N THR A 42 -23.80 -17.07 8.71
CA THR A 42 -25.09 -16.36 8.74
C THR A 42 -25.44 -15.74 10.11
N ASP A 43 -24.71 -16.08 11.17
CA ASP A 43 -25.12 -15.79 12.56
C ASP A 43 -24.75 -14.37 13.04
N THR A 44 -24.00 -13.59 12.26
CA THR A 44 -23.63 -12.19 12.58
C THR A 44 -24.43 -11.15 11.78
N LEU A 45 -25.37 -11.56 10.92
CA LEU A 45 -26.11 -10.67 10.01
C LEU A 45 -27.60 -10.51 10.38
N SER A 46 -28.02 -10.99 11.55
CA SER A 46 -29.43 -11.07 11.97
C SER A 46 -29.93 -9.92 12.85
N LEU A 47 -29.17 -8.82 13.00
CA LEU A 47 -29.39 -7.81 14.05
C LEU A 47 -29.53 -6.35 13.58
N LEU A 48 -29.72 -6.06 12.29
CA LEU A 48 -29.97 -4.69 11.80
C LEU A 48 -31.09 -4.68 10.75
N ASP A 49 -32.32 -4.58 11.24
CA ASP A 49 -33.50 -4.06 10.53
C ASP A 49 -34.22 -3.09 11.48
N ASP A 50 -34.96 -2.11 10.94
CA ASP A 50 -35.54 -0.93 11.63
C ASP A 50 -34.48 0.01 12.29
N SER A 51 -34.34 1.30 11.94
CA SER A 51 -35.38 2.31 11.74
C SER A 51 -34.88 3.55 10.99
N ASP A 52 -35.79 4.26 10.32
CA ASP A 52 -35.55 5.49 9.55
C ASP A 52 -35.13 6.71 10.39
N GLU A 53 -34.46 7.68 9.76
CA GLU A 53 -34.72 9.12 9.95
C GLU A 53 -34.14 9.94 8.77
N GLU A 54 -35.00 10.66 8.06
CA GLU A 54 -34.64 11.68 7.06
C GLU A 54 -34.33 13.02 7.77
N GLU A 55 -33.45 13.87 7.23
CA GLU A 55 -33.71 15.33 7.23
C GLU A 55 -32.84 16.12 6.22
N GLU A 56 -33.21 17.38 5.99
CA GLU A 56 -33.03 18.09 4.71
C GLU A 56 -31.73 18.91 4.51
N GLU A 57 -31.44 19.13 3.23
CA GLU A 57 -30.58 20.19 2.66
C GLU A 57 -31.12 21.62 2.93
N LYS A 58 -30.23 22.59 3.22
CA LYS A 58 -30.32 24.00 2.75
C LYS A 58 -29.14 24.90 3.16
N GLY A 59 -28.66 25.70 2.19
CA GLY A 59 -28.49 27.15 2.39
C GLY A 59 -27.06 27.72 2.52
N GLU A 60 -26.50 28.18 1.40
CA GLU A 60 -25.56 29.31 1.40
C GLU A 60 -26.32 30.65 1.62
N PRO A 61 -25.63 31.72 2.02
CA PRO A 61 -25.44 32.81 1.05
C PRO A 61 -24.09 33.56 1.12
N GLU A 62 -23.75 34.22 0.01
CA GLU A 62 -22.64 35.18 -0.13
C GLU A 62 -22.86 36.51 0.62
N LEU A 63 -21.76 37.24 0.88
CA LEU A 63 -21.57 38.71 0.97
C LEU A 63 -20.12 38.94 1.51
N GLY A 64 -19.28 39.88 1.08
CA GLY A 64 -19.34 40.89 0.00
C GLY A 64 -18.35 42.05 0.30
N ASP A 65 -17.81 42.70 -0.74
CA ASP A 65 -17.16 44.05 -0.71
C ASP A 65 -15.76 44.14 0.02
N LYS A 66 -14.64 44.59 -0.59
CA LYS A 66 -14.39 45.97 -1.09
C LYS A 66 -13.18 46.11 -2.03
N ASN A 67 -13.26 47.14 -2.87
CA ASN A 67 -12.25 47.60 -3.84
C ASN A 67 -11.64 48.96 -3.45
N THR A 68 -10.30 49.09 -3.49
CA THR A 68 -9.51 50.34 -3.74
C THR A 68 -8.04 49.93 -3.97
N GLY A 69 -7.24 50.46 -4.91
CA GLY A 69 -7.50 51.42 -5.98
C GLY A 69 -6.25 52.25 -6.35
N GLY A 70 -5.62 51.98 -7.51
CA GLY A 70 -4.58 52.82 -8.16
C GLY A 70 -3.16 52.78 -7.55
N ALA A 71 -2.09 53.22 -8.23
CA ALA A 71 -1.84 53.49 -9.66
C ALA A 71 -0.30 53.66 -9.90
N ASP A 72 0.14 53.96 -11.15
CA ASP A 72 1.43 54.62 -11.60
C ASP A 72 2.68 54.67 -10.67
N GLY A 73 3.92 54.34 -11.09
CA GLY A 73 4.80 55.08 -12.03
C GLY A 73 6.00 55.74 -11.27
N GLU A 74 7.16 56.15 -11.83
CA GLU A 74 7.84 55.92 -13.13
C GLU A 74 9.36 56.29 -13.04
N TYR A 75 10.28 55.39 -13.44
CA TYR A 75 11.69 55.61 -13.88
C TYR A 75 12.76 56.29 -12.97
N LEU A 76 14.03 56.20 -13.45
CA LEU A 76 15.30 56.89 -13.04
C LEU A 76 16.11 56.26 -11.87
N ASP A 77 17.45 56.26 -11.84
CA ASP A 77 18.53 56.43 -12.86
C ASP A 77 19.88 55.93 -12.26
N GLU A 78 20.97 55.90 -13.05
CA GLU A 78 22.31 55.36 -12.77
C GLU A 78 23.18 56.18 -11.77
N SER A 79 24.14 55.55 -11.06
CA SER A 79 25.57 55.99 -11.00
C SER A 79 26.49 55.15 -10.09
N ASP A 80 27.69 54.88 -10.62
CA ASP A 80 29.05 54.72 -10.07
C ASP A 80 29.40 53.88 -8.82
N ASP A 81 30.20 52.84 -9.06
CA ASP A 81 31.57 52.59 -8.55
C ASP A 81 31.97 53.02 -7.11
N GLU A 82 32.05 52.05 -6.19
CA GLU A 82 32.95 52.06 -5.02
C GLU A 82 33.68 50.71 -4.91
N ASP A 83 34.99 50.72 -5.14
CA ASP A 83 35.87 49.55 -5.17
C ASP A 83 36.28 49.14 -3.74
N PHE A 84 35.56 48.19 -3.12
CA PHE A 84 35.88 47.69 -1.79
C PHE A 84 35.89 46.15 -1.73
N ALA A 85 37.06 45.57 -2.03
CA ALA A 85 37.34 44.15 -1.79
C ALA A 85 38.05 43.92 -0.45
N PRO A 86 37.37 43.33 0.56
CA PRO A 86 38.04 42.70 1.70
C PRO A 86 37.95 41.18 1.63
N ALA A 87 39.12 40.54 1.75
CA ALA A 87 39.35 39.17 2.23
C ALA A 87 38.51 38.01 1.66
N ALA A 88 39.22 37.05 1.04
CA ALA A 88 38.67 35.75 0.66
C ALA A 88 38.18 34.96 1.90
N GLU A 89 36.89 35.02 2.19
CA GLU A 89 36.26 34.10 3.13
C GLU A 89 36.32 32.67 2.57
N ARG A 90 37.17 31.84 3.20
CA ARG A 90 37.16 30.38 3.07
C ARG A 90 35.85 29.83 3.64
N GLY A 91 34.79 29.95 2.85
CA GLY A 91 33.44 29.52 3.18
C GLY A 91 32.80 28.68 2.08
N THR A 92 33.59 28.10 1.16
CA THR A 92 33.08 27.07 0.24
C THR A 92 32.73 25.80 1.01
N THR A 93 31.55 25.83 1.64
CA THR A 93 30.82 24.61 1.98
C THR A 93 30.57 23.89 0.66
N ARG A 94 31.50 23.00 0.33
CA ARG A 94 31.40 22.07 -0.78
C ARG A 94 30.09 21.33 -0.60
N ARG A 95 29.04 21.79 -1.29
CA ARG A 95 27.82 20.99 -1.52
C ARG A 95 28.34 19.71 -2.14
N VAL A 96 28.41 18.65 -1.34
CA VAL A 96 28.85 17.35 -1.80
C VAL A 96 27.81 16.95 -2.84
N ALA A 97 28.21 16.94 -4.11
CA ALA A 97 27.34 16.54 -5.21
C ALA A 97 26.76 15.18 -4.83
N ALA A 98 25.45 15.16 -4.60
CA ALA A 98 24.87 14.17 -3.72
C ALA A 98 24.91 12.80 -4.40
N THR A 99 25.77 11.92 -3.88
CA THR A 99 26.02 10.62 -4.48
C THR A 99 24.78 9.76 -4.33
N ALA A 100 24.24 9.29 -5.46
CA ALA A 100 23.07 8.42 -5.48
C ALA A 100 23.32 7.17 -4.60
N PRO A 101 22.35 6.75 -3.77
CA PRO A 101 22.51 5.60 -2.89
C PRO A 101 22.75 4.32 -3.69
N ALA A 102 23.77 3.55 -3.30
CA ALA A 102 24.16 2.31 -3.99
C ALA A 102 23.39 1.10 -3.44
N HIS A 103 22.92 1.18 -2.20
CA HIS A 103 22.24 0.09 -1.52
C HIS A 103 20.85 0.48 -1.03
N LEU A 104 19.93 -0.50 -1.02
CA LEU A 104 18.53 -0.32 -0.58
C LEU A 104 18.43 0.26 0.85
N ALA A 105 19.34 -0.15 1.74
CA ALA A 105 19.44 0.36 3.11
C ALA A 105 19.96 1.81 3.22
N GLU A 106 20.68 2.31 2.22
CA GLU A 106 21.12 3.71 2.15
C GLU A 106 20.01 4.59 1.58
N ALA A 107 19.34 4.11 0.52
CA ALA A 107 18.22 4.81 -0.10
C ALA A 107 17.08 5.07 0.89
N ILE A 108 16.69 4.08 1.70
CA ILE A 108 15.64 4.30 2.71
C ILE A 108 16.07 5.29 3.80
N ARG A 109 17.36 5.33 4.18
CA ARG A 109 17.88 6.34 5.11
C ARG A 109 17.81 7.74 4.49
N GLY A 110 18.21 7.88 3.22
CA GLY A 110 18.10 9.15 2.49
C GLY A 110 16.67 9.66 2.38
N ALA A 111 15.71 8.76 2.08
CA ALA A 111 14.28 9.09 2.06
C ALA A 111 13.71 9.45 3.46
N THR A 112 14.24 8.86 4.54
CA THR A 112 13.73 9.04 5.91
C THR A 112 14.37 10.23 6.64
N GLN A 113 15.62 10.57 6.36
CA GLN A 113 16.39 11.58 7.12
C GLN A 113 15.93 13.03 6.91
N GLN A 114 15.10 13.31 5.89
CA GLN A 114 14.45 14.61 5.67
C GLN A 114 15.41 15.82 5.71
N THR A 115 16.66 15.64 5.29
CA THR A 115 17.70 16.68 5.29
C THR A 115 17.72 17.53 4.01
N ASP A 116 17.32 16.96 2.87
CA ASP A 116 17.30 17.62 1.57
C ASP A 116 16.13 17.05 0.73
N PRO A 117 15.21 17.89 0.21
CA PRO A 117 14.07 17.43 -0.59
C PRO A 117 14.48 16.70 -1.87
N THR A 118 15.56 17.14 -2.52
CA THR A 118 16.03 16.56 -3.78
C THR A 118 16.59 15.16 -3.57
N MET A 119 17.34 14.97 -2.48
CA MET A 119 17.88 13.66 -2.10
C MET A 119 16.82 12.72 -1.54
N ALA A 120 15.83 13.22 -0.81
CA ALA A 120 14.72 12.40 -0.35
C ALA A 120 13.91 11.84 -1.54
N ALA A 121 13.56 12.69 -2.51
CA ALA A 121 12.86 12.30 -3.73
C ALA A 121 13.67 11.33 -4.60
N LEU A 122 14.96 11.64 -4.86
CA LEU A 122 15.85 10.77 -5.63
C LEU A 122 16.07 9.42 -4.95
N SER A 123 16.21 9.39 -3.63
CA SER A 123 16.39 8.13 -2.90
C SER A 123 15.13 7.26 -2.96
N LEU A 124 13.95 7.87 -2.86
CA LEU A 124 12.65 7.20 -2.96
C LEU A 124 12.43 6.61 -4.37
N SER A 125 12.69 7.39 -5.44
CA SER A 125 12.52 6.93 -6.83
C SER A 125 13.50 5.84 -7.26
N LEU A 126 14.63 5.70 -6.56
CA LEU A 126 15.61 4.62 -6.78
C LEU A 126 15.28 3.31 -6.04
N LEU A 127 14.41 3.32 -5.02
CA LEU A 127 14.05 2.11 -4.27
C LEU A 127 13.55 0.94 -5.14
N PRO A 128 12.68 1.14 -6.17
CA PRO A 128 12.19 0.03 -6.99
C PRO A 128 13.33 -0.71 -7.71
N ARG A 129 14.26 0.03 -8.30
CA ARG A 129 15.44 -0.52 -9.00
C ARG A 129 16.40 -1.22 -8.03
N LEU A 130 16.65 -0.60 -6.88
CA LEU A 130 17.52 -1.18 -5.85
C LEU A 130 16.91 -2.44 -5.19
N ALA A 131 15.59 -2.55 -5.15
CA ALA A 131 14.91 -3.74 -4.64
C ALA A 131 15.12 -4.94 -5.57
N THR A 132 14.89 -4.79 -6.87
CA THR A 132 15.08 -5.86 -7.86
C THR A 132 16.55 -6.26 -8.01
N GLU A 133 17.47 -5.28 -8.02
CA GLU A 133 18.91 -5.54 -8.03
C GLU A 133 19.41 -6.24 -6.75
N SER A 134 18.87 -5.86 -5.58
CA SER A 134 19.19 -6.55 -4.32
C SER A 134 18.64 -7.97 -4.28
N ALA A 135 17.48 -8.24 -4.87
CA ALA A 135 16.87 -9.57 -4.87
C ALA A 135 17.64 -10.58 -5.72
N ALA A 136 18.29 -10.11 -6.78
CA ALA A 136 19.16 -10.95 -7.63
C ALA A 136 20.50 -11.31 -6.95
N ASN A 137 21.02 -10.42 -6.09
CA ASN A 137 22.42 -10.45 -5.63
C ASN A 137 22.61 -10.72 -4.14
N ASN A 138 21.56 -10.72 -3.32
CA ASN A 138 21.67 -10.85 -1.86
C ASN A 138 20.71 -11.91 -1.30
N ALA A 139 21.26 -12.88 -0.55
CA ALA A 139 20.47 -13.93 0.12
C ALA A 139 19.57 -13.35 1.22
N ASP A 140 20.06 -12.35 1.97
CA ASP A 140 19.32 -11.74 3.08
C ASP A 140 18.29 -10.68 2.61
N HIS A 141 18.00 -10.61 1.31
CA HIS A 141 17.15 -9.59 0.72
C HIS A 141 15.78 -9.49 1.39
N GLY A 142 15.12 -10.61 1.73
CA GLY A 142 13.79 -10.60 2.35
C GLY A 142 13.73 -9.86 3.69
N VAL A 143 14.78 -9.93 4.50
CA VAL A 143 14.87 -9.22 5.80
C VAL A 143 15.06 -7.72 5.57
N ILE A 144 15.93 -7.36 4.62
CA ILE A 144 16.19 -5.96 4.26
C ILE A 144 14.95 -5.32 3.63
N ALA A 145 14.29 -6.04 2.72
CA ALA A 145 13.08 -5.59 2.04
C ALA A 145 11.91 -5.36 3.03
N LEU A 146 11.71 -6.26 4.00
CA LEU A 146 10.73 -6.05 5.07
C LEU A 146 11.04 -4.82 5.94
N SER A 147 12.31 -4.61 6.30
CA SER A 147 12.75 -3.42 7.05
C SER A 147 12.52 -2.12 6.28
N VAL A 148 12.76 -2.14 4.97
CA VAL A 148 12.54 -1.00 4.06
C VAL A 148 11.03 -0.76 3.87
N ALA A 149 10.24 -1.80 3.62
CA ALA A 149 8.79 -1.70 3.44
C ALA A 149 8.10 -1.08 4.66
N ARG A 150 8.49 -1.48 5.88
CA ARG A 150 8.02 -0.87 7.15
C ARG A 150 8.27 0.64 7.19
N GLN A 151 9.47 1.07 6.79
CA GLN A 151 9.79 2.50 6.72
C GLN A 151 8.99 3.20 5.62
N VAL A 152 8.88 2.64 4.42
CA VAL A 152 8.13 3.24 3.29
C VAL A 152 6.63 3.39 3.60
N VAL A 153 6.00 2.46 4.33
CA VAL A 153 4.60 2.61 4.82
C VAL A 153 4.49 3.75 5.85
N ALA A 154 5.51 3.97 6.67
CA ALA A 154 5.54 5.03 7.68
C ALA A 154 5.99 6.42 7.16
N LEU A 155 6.57 6.52 5.94
CA LEU A 155 6.99 7.80 5.36
C LEU A 155 5.81 8.79 5.23
N ARG A 156 6.11 10.08 5.43
CA ARG A 156 5.19 11.22 5.24
C ARG A 156 5.72 12.19 4.18
N ASN A 157 4.83 12.90 3.47
CA ASN A 157 5.23 13.82 2.39
C ASN A 157 5.70 15.18 2.93
N THR A 158 6.78 15.22 3.69
CA THR A 158 7.27 16.46 4.34
C THR A 158 7.64 17.57 3.35
N PHE A 159 7.95 17.21 2.10
CA PHE A 159 8.42 18.15 1.06
C PHE A 159 7.40 18.41 -0.05
N GLU A 160 6.16 17.95 0.11
CA GLU A 160 5.07 18.14 -0.87
C GLU A 160 5.46 17.72 -2.31
N SER A 161 6.32 16.70 -2.46
CA SER A 161 6.79 16.27 -3.78
C SER A 161 5.61 15.70 -4.59
N PRO A 162 5.43 16.09 -5.87
CA PRO A 162 4.28 15.69 -6.67
C PRO A 162 4.31 14.21 -7.06
N THR A 163 5.49 13.60 -7.21
CA THR A 163 5.64 12.17 -7.55
C THR A 163 5.61 11.26 -6.32
N TYR A 164 5.60 11.83 -5.11
CA TYR A 164 5.81 11.12 -3.85
C TYR A 164 4.94 9.88 -3.65
N LEU A 165 3.64 9.96 -3.95
CA LEU A 165 2.71 8.83 -3.81
C LEU A 165 3.01 7.74 -4.86
N GLN A 166 3.32 8.13 -6.10
CA GLN A 166 3.70 7.21 -7.16
C GLN A 166 5.01 6.49 -6.82
N ASP A 167 6.02 7.21 -6.33
CA ASP A 167 7.33 6.64 -5.99
C ASP A 167 7.23 5.71 -4.77
N ARG A 168 6.42 6.06 -3.74
CA ARG A 168 6.11 5.15 -2.62
C ARG A 168 5.41 3.87 -3.08
N ARG A 169 4.40 4.00 -3.92
CA ARG A 169 3.65 2.86 -4.47
C ARG A 169 4.58 1.95 -5.26
N ALA A 170 5.37 2.51 -6.18
CA ALA A 170 6.36 1.77 -6.96
C ALA A 170 7.41 1.07 -6.08
N ALA A 171 7.88 1.73 -5.02
CA ALA A 171 8.83 1.12 -4.08
C ALA A 171 8.22 -0.08 -3.35
N LEU A 172 7.00 0.05 -2.81
CA LEU A 172 6.32 -1.05 -2.12
C LEU A 172 5.93 -2.20 -3.05
N VAL A 173 5.48 -1.90 -4.28
CA VAL A 173 5.22 -2.90 -5.32
C VAL A 173 6.47 -3.72 -5.62
N ALA A 174 7.61 -3.07 -5.91
CA ALA A 174 8.85 -3.76 -6.23
C ALA A 174 9.36 -4.60 -5.06
N LEU A 175 9.29 -4.11 -3.81
CA LEU A 175 9.65 -4.85 -2.60
C LEU A 175 8.74 -6.07 -2.37
N CYS A 176 7.45 -5.94 -2.66
CA CYS A 176 6.47 -7.01 -2.53
C CYS A 176 6.64 -8.08 -3.61
N ALA A 177 6.90 -7.67 -4.86
CA ALA A 177 7.18 -8.59 -5.97
C ALA A 177 8.52 -9.34 -5.79
N SER A 178 9.54 -8.67 -5.21
CA SER A 178 10.87 -9.24 -5.00
C SER A 178 10.99 -10.13 -3.76
N SER A 179 10.11 -9.95 -2.77
CA SER A 179 10.13 -10.71 -1.50
C SER A 179 8.73 -11.00 -0.93
N PRO A 180 7.84 -11.65 -1.71
CA PRO A 180 6.42 -11.81 -1.35
C PRO A 180 6.22 -12.51 -0.01
N THR A 181 7.00 -13.55 0.28
CA THR A 181 6.94 -14.31 1.55
C THR A 181 7.13 -13.45 2.80
N SER A 182 7.90 -12.36 2.72
CA SER A 182 8.18 -11.47 3.86
C SER A 182 7.32 -10.21 3.85
N VAL A 183 7.12 -9.61 2.67
CA VAL A 183 6.48 -8.29 2.54
C VAL A 183 4.96 -8.38 2.41
N ALA A 184 4.40 -9.38 1.71
CA ALA A 184 2.95 -9.49 1.54
C ALA A 184 2.22 -9.74 2.89
N PRO A 185 2.65 -10.68 3.76
CA PRO A 185 2.02 -10.86 5.08
C PRO A 185 2.14 -9.62 5.98
N PHE A 186 3.22 -8.85 5.84
CA PHE A 186 3.38 -7.57 6.54
C PHE A 186 2.35 -6.54 6.05
N LEU A 187 2.22 -6.32 4.73
CA LEU A 187 1.27 -5.36 4.17
C LEU A 187 -0.19 -5.74 4.49
N VAL A 188 -0.52 -7.03 4.40
CA VAL A 188 -1.82 -7.57 4.82
C VAL A 188 -2.09 -7.29 6.30
N SER A 189 -1.12 -7.58 7.18
CA SER A 189 -1.28 -7.32 8.62
C SER A 189 -1.47 -5.83 8.90
N SER A 190 -0.64 -4.98 8.30
CA SER A 190 -0.67 -3.53 8.50
C SER A 190 -1.97 -2.88 8.01
N PHE A 191 -2.59 -3.38 6.93
CA PHE A 191 -3.92 -2.94 6.52
C PHE A 191 -4.96 -3.08 7.64
N TYR A 192 -4.86 -4.13 8.46
CA TYR A 192 -5.72 -4.41 9.61
C TYR A 192 -5.19 -3.86 10.95
N GLU A 193 -4.11 -3.07 10.97
CA GLU A 193 -3.63 -2.38 12.17
C GLU A 193 -4.35 -1.03 12.37
N ASP A 194 -4.57 -0.66 13.64
CA ASP A 194 -5.31 0.56 14.03
C ASP A 194 -4.48 1.86 13.91
N ASN A 195 -3.20 1.74 13.53
CA ASN A 195 -2.22 2.82 13.49
C ASN A 195 -2.06 3.47 12.10
N LEU A 196 -2.75 2.97 11.08
CA LEU A 196 -2.70 3.48 9.70
C LEU A 196 -3.88 4.38 9.37
N ASP A 197 -3.60 5.46 8.63
CA ASP A 197 -4.63 6.26 7.99
C ASP A 197 -5.21 5.58 6.72
N VAL A 198 -6.29 6.14 6.18
CA VAL A 198 -6.98 5.61 4.98
C VAL A 198 -6.08 5.60 3.74
N GLN A 199 -5.17 6.57 3.59
CA GLN A 199 -4.23 6.64 2.46
C GLN A 199 -3.13 5.58 2.58
N GLN A 200 -2.63 5.32 3.80
CA GLN A 200 -1.68 4.24 4.06
C GLN A 200 -2.34 2.86 3.85
N ARG A 201 -3.61 2.69 4.23
CA ARG A 201 -4.37 1.45 3.95
C ARG A 201 -4.62 1.26 2.45
N SER A 202 -4.99 2.31 1.71
CA SER A 202 -5.06 2.30 0.23
C SER A 202 -3.71 1.89 -0.37
N LEU A 203 -2.62 2.50 0.09
CA LEU A 203 -1.26 2.20 -0.36
C LEU A 203 -0.86 0.73 -0.11
N CYS A 204 -1.26 0.13 1.01
CA CYS A 204 -1.06 -1.30 1.26
C CYS A 204 -1.82 -2.18 0.25
N LEU A 205 -3.09 -1.87 -0.05
CA LEU A 205 -3.90 -2.61 -1.03
C LEU A 205 -3.37 -2.45 -2.47
N GLU A 206 -2.96 -1.24 -2.85
CA GLU A 206 -2.34 -0.93 -4.14
C GLU A 206 -0.98 -1.62 -4.30
N ALA A 207 -0.19 -1.68 -3.23
CA ALA A 207 1.10 -2.38 -3.22
C ALA A 207 0.94 -3.89 -3.31
N LEU A 208 -0.09 -4.47 -2.66
CA LEU A 208 -0.40 -5.89 -2.78
C LEU A 208 -0.87 -6.26 -4.20
N ALA A 209 -1.75 -5.44 -4.80
CA ALA A 209 -2.24 -5.67 -6.17
C ALA A 209 -1.10 -5.56 -7.20
N GLY A 210 -0.33 -4.46 -7.17
CA GLY A 210 0.80 -4.27 -8.08
C GLY A 210 1.93 -5.28 -7.83
N GLY A 211 2.21 -5.59 -6.56
CA GLY A 211 3.22 -6.56 -6.17
C GLY A 211 2.89 -7.98 -6.63
N ALA A 212 1.61 -8.36 -6.64
CA ALA A 212 1.16 -9.63 -7.20
C ALA A 212 1.34 -9.69 -8.73
N LYS A 213 0.91 -8.63 -9.45
CA LYS A 213 1.10 -8.48 -10.91
C LYS A 213 2.56 -8.56 -11.35
N GLU A 214 3.46 -7.95 -10.58
CA GLU A 214 4.90 -7.95 -10.87
C GLU A 214 5.64 -9.19 -10.32
N CYS A 215 4.96 -10.07 -9.57
CA CYS A 215 5.57 -11.27 -8.98
C CYS A 215 5.69 -12.41 -10.01
N PRO A 216 6.89 -12.88 -10.37
CA PRO A 216 7.07 -13.96 -11.36
C PRO A 216 6.55 -15.33 -10.91
N ALA A 217 6.25 -15.49 -9.61
CA ALA A 217 5.85 -16.74 -8.97
C ALA A 217 4.57 -16.56 -8.12
N LEU A 218 3.63 -15.73 -8.58
CA LEU A 218 2.38 -15.45 -7.85
C LEU A 218 1.65 -16.73 -7.43
N HIS A 219 1.65 -17.80 -8.25
CA HIS A 219 0.98 -19.07 -7.92
C HIS A 219 1.47 -19.74 -6.63
N ASP A 220 2.77 -19.63 -6.32
CA ASP A 220 3.36 -20.21 -5.11
C ASP A 220 3.06 -19.38 -3.84
N HIS A 221 2.64 -18.13 -4.03
CA HIS A 221 2.46 -17.15 -2.96
C HIS A 221 1.02 -16.62 -2.85
N PHE A 222 0.12 -16.99 -3.77
CA PHE A 222 -1.24 -16.45 -3.92
C PHE A 222 -2.02 -16.44 -2.61
N ASP A 223 -1.90 -17.52 -1.82
CA ASP A 223 -2.59 -17.69 -0.55
C ASP A 223 -2.22 -16.60 0.48
N LEU A 224 -0.97 -16.09 0.44
CA LEU A 224 -0.49 -15.01 1.31
C LEU A 224 -1.14 -13.66 0.97
N PHE A 225 -1.45 -13.43 -0.30
CA PHE A 225 -2.14 -12.23 -0.77
C PHE A 225 -3.65 -12.36 -0.57
N PHE A 226 -4.26 -13.36 -1.21
CA PHE A 226 -5.72 -13.49 -1.31
C PHE A 226 -6.35 -13.95 0.01
N TYR A 227 -5.92 -15.08 0.57
CA TYR A 227 -6.51 -15.56 1.83
C TYR A 227 -6.01 -14.76 3.03
N GLY A 228 -4.77 -14.26 3.00
CA GLY A 228 -4.29 -13.29 3.99
C GLY A 228 -5.23 -12.07 4.13
N LEU A 229 -5.64 -11.49 3.00
CA LEU A 229 -6.64 -10.42 2.99
C LEU A 229 -8.02 -10.90 3.48
N MET A 230 -8.50 -12.08 3.09
CA MET A 230 -9.85 -12.54 3.50
C MET A 230 -9.99 -12.92 4.98
N VAL A 231 -8.95 -13.39 5.67
CA VAL A 231 -9.05 -13.95 7.05
C VAL A 231 -9.47 -12.92 8.11
N HIS A 232 -9.18 -11.64 7.90
CA HIS A 232 -9.40 -10.58 8.89
C HIS A 232 -10.42 -9.51 8.46
N PHE A 233 -11.21 -9.77 7.40
CA PHE A 233 -11.92 -8.79 6.58
C PHE A 233 -12.84 -7.75 7.26
N ASP A 234 -13.22 -7.93 8.53
CA ASP A 234 -13.99 -6.93 9.29
C ASP A 234 -13.55 -6.76 10.75
N ARG A 235 -12.53 -7.52 11.20
CA ARG A 235 -12.28 -7.75 12.64
C ARG A 235 -11.76 -6.53 13.44
N ARG A 236 -11.40 -5.44 12.76
CA ARG A 236 -10.76 -4.23 13.33
C ARG A 236 -11.07 -2.94 12.58
N VAL A 237 -11.26 -3.02 11.27
CA VAL A 237 -11.32 -1.85 10.39
C VAL A 237 -12.76 -1.34 10.17
N ASP A 238 -13.80 -2.03 10.66
CA ASP A 238 -15.21 -1.67 10.43
C ASP A 238 -15.48 -1.43 8.92
N LEU A 239 -15.15 -2.46 8.12
CA LEU A 239 -15.19 -2.38 6.67
C LEU A 239 -16.63 -2.51 6.16
N LEU A 240 -17.48 -3.27 6.88
CA LEU A 240 -18.90 -3.38 6.59
C LEU A 240 -19.72 -2.16 7.06
N GLY A 241 -19.19 -1.35 7.97
CA GLY A 241 -19.81 -0.12 8.45
C GLY A 241 -19.21 1.13 7.81
N ARG A 242 -18.38 1.86 8.55
CA ARG A 242 -17.95 3.23 8.19
C ARG A 242 -16.89 3.28 7.08
N ASN A 243 -16.16 2.20 6.83
CA ASN A 243 -15.02 2.19 5.91
C ASN A 243 -15.33 1.59 4.54
N GLY A 244 -16.52 1.85 4.00
CA GLY A 244 -16.96 1.36 2.68
C GLY A 244 -16.03 1.73 1.51
N LEU A 245 -15.25 2.82 1.60
CA LEU A 245 -14.19 3.13 0.64
C LEU A 245 -13.12 2.02 0.61
N LEU A 246 -12.59 1.66 1.78
CA LEU A 246 -11.58 0.61 1.94
C LEU A 246 -12.16 -0.77 1.60
N LEU A 247 -13.44 -1.02 1.87
CA LEU A 247 -14.12 -2.26 1.45
C LEU A 247 -14.22 -2.36 -0.07
N GLY A 248 -14.57 -1.27 -0.76
CA GLY A 248 -14.59 -1.22 -2.23
C GLY A 248 -13.20 -1.45 -2.84
N GLN A 249 -12.17 -0.82 -2.27
CA GLN A 249 -10.77 -1.05 -2.68
C GLN A 249 -10.32 -2.48 -2.42
N LEU A 250 -10.60 -3.04 -1.23
CA LEU A 250 -10.28 -4.43 -0.88
C LEU A 250 -10.95 -5.41 -1.86
N THR A 251 -12.22 -5.20 -2.17
CA THR A 251 -12.99 -6.01 -3.14
C THR A 251 -12.32 -5.98 -4.51
N HIS A 252 -11.92 -4.79 -4.98
CA HIS A 252 -11.22 -4.62 -6.26
C HIS A 252 -9.82 -5.27 -6.25
N THR A 253 -9.04 -5.12 -5.17
CA THR A 253 -7.75 -5.80 -4.99
C THR A 253 -7.90 -7.32 -5.03
N LEU A 254 -8.92 -7.89 -4.37
CA LEU A 254 -9.19 -9.34 -4.40
C LEU A 254 -9.55 -9.82 -5.82
N ALA A 255 -10.26 -9.02 -6.61
CA ALA A 255 -10.54 -9.32 -8.02
C ALA A 255 -9.27 -9.29 -8.87
N LEU A 256 -8.44 -8.25 -8.74
CA LEU A 256 -7.15 -8.15 -9.44
C LEU A 256 -6.23 -9.33 -9.11
N LEU A 257 -6.18 -9.78 -7.86
CA LEU A 257 -5.41 -10.98 -7.48
C LEU A 257 -5.88 -12.24 -8.24
N VAL A 258 -7.20 -12.44 -8.35
CA VAL A 258 -7.80 -13.56 -9.08
C VAL A 258 -7.54 -13.45 -10.58
N GLU A 259 -7.58 -12.23 -11.15
CA GLU A 259 -7.24 -11.95 -12.55
C GLU A 259 -5.78 -12.29 -12.87
N GLU A 260 -4.83 -11.75 -12.08
CA GLU A 260 -3.38 -11.95 -12.27
C GLU A 260 -2.94 -13.40 -12.00
N ALA A 261 -3.66 -14.16 -11.16
CA ALA A 261 -3.42 -15.60 -11.00
C ALA A 261 -3.75 -16.39 -12.28
N GLY A 262 -4.73 -15.94 -13.06
CA GLY A 262 -5.06 -16.49 -14.37
C GLY A 262 -5.64 -17.93 -14.37
N PRO A 263 -5.96 -18.47 -15.56
CA PRO A 263 -6.72 -19.72 -15.70
C PRO A 263 -5.92 -20.99 -15.38
N HIS A 264 -4.59 -20.88 -15.26
CA HIS A 264 -3.70 -22.02 -14.99
C HIS A 264 -3.44 -22.25 -13.49
N PHE A 265 -3.89 -21.34 -12.61
CA PHE A 265 -3.73 -21.50 -11.17
C PHE A 265 -4.64 -22.63 -10.64
N PRO A 266 -4.11 -23.70 -10.00
CA PRO A 266 -4.89 -24.90 -9.67
C PRO A 266 -6.03 -24.66 -8.67
N ASN A 267 -5.93 -23.62 -7.83
CA ASN A 267 -6.96 -23.26 -6.85
C ASN A 267 -7.89 -22.12 -7.33
N ILE A 268 -7.83 -21.72 -8.61
CA ILE A 268 -8.59 -20.55 -9.11
C ILE A 268 -10.09 -20.66 -8.83
N LEU A 269 -10.71 -21.82 -9.07
CA LEU A 269 -12.14 -22.03 -8.81
C LEU A 269 -12.52 -21.84 -7.32
N ARG A 270 -11.62 -22.19 -6.39
CA ARG A 270 -11.82 -21.97 -4.95
C ARG A 270 -11.71 -20.49 -4.61
N ALA A 271 -10.72 -19.79 -5.17
CA ALA A 271 -10.54 -18.35 -4.98
C ALA A 271 -11.73 -17.55 -5.54
N THR A 272 -12.10 -17.77 -6.81
CA THR A 272 -13.26 -17.15 -7.45
C THR A 272 -14.56 -17.49 -6.72
N GLY A 273 -14.73 -18.73 -6.25
CA GLY A 273 -15.88 -19.13 -5.43
C GLY A 273 -15.99 -18.35 -4.12
N ARG A 274 -14.88 -18.17 -3.39
CA ARG A 274 -14.85 -17.34 -2.18
C ARG A 274 -15.07 -15.86 -2.48
N LEU A 275 -14.45 -15.31 -3.53
CA LEU A 275 -14.67 -13.92 -3.96
C LEU A 275 -16.13 -13.68 -4.34
N ARG A 276 -16.76 -14.58 -5.11
CA ARG A 276 -18.17 -14.49 -5.48
C ARG A 276 -19.08 -14.48 -4.24
N ASN A 277 -18.84 -15.38 -3.28
CA ASN A 277 -19.65 -15.45 -2.06
C ASN A 277 -19.49 -14.18 -1.21
N PHE A 278 -18.27 -13.63 -1.13
CA PHE A 278 -18.01 -12.34 -0.50
C PHE A 278 -18.75 -11.18 -1.20
N CYS A 279 -18.62 -11.06 -2.53
CA CYS A 279 -19.32 -10.06 -3.34
C CYS A 279 -20.85 -10.15 -3.22
N LEU A 280 -21.41 -11.37 -3.09
CA LEU A 280 -22.85 -11.56 -2.87
C LEU A 280 -23.34 -11.05 -1.51
N ALA A 281 -22.50 -11.07 -0.47
CA ALA A 281 -22.84 -10.54 0.85
C ALA A 281 -22.89 -8.99 0.84
N ILE A 282 -21.96 -8.34 0.14
CA ILE A 282 -21.83 -6.87 0.10
C ILE A 282 -22.56 -6.20 -1.08
N ARG A 283 -23.32 -6.95 -1.89
CA ARG A 283 -23.96 -6.48 -3.14
C ARG A 283 -24.89 -5.27 -2.99
N SER A 284 -25.54 -5.14 -1.84
CA SER A 284 -26.55 -4.12 -1.52
C SER A 284 -26.01 -3.03 -0.58
N HIS A 285 -24.69 -2.93 -0.43
CA HIS A 285 -24.05 -1.92 0.42
C HIS A 285 -24.44 -0.49 0.03
N SER A 286 -24.61 0.39 1.01
CA SER A 286 -25.02 1.81 0.86
C SER A 286 -24.07 2.61 -0.03
N GLU A 287 -22.77 2.42 0.15
CA GLU A 287 -21.72 3.05 -0.65
C GLU A 287 -21.68 2.61 -2.12
N ALA A 288 -21.68 3.59 -3.02
CA ALA A 288 -21.64 3.35 -4.47
C ALA A 288 -20.32 2.73 -4.95
N ILE A 289 -19.20 3.01 -4.28
CA ILE A 289 -17.90 2.42 -4.62
C ILE A 289 -17.89 0.89 -4.38
N VAL A 290 -18.51 0.42 -3.31
CA VAL A 290 -18.63 -1.02 -3.00
C VAL A 290 -19.46 -1.71 -4.08
N ARG A 291 -20.62 -1.14 -4.44
CA ARG A 291 -21.46 -1.70 -5.53
C ARG A 291 -20.73 -1.73 -6.88
N ARG A 292 -19.93 -0.71 -7.20
CA ARG A 292 -19.08 -0.68 -8.41
C ARG A 292 -18.00 -1.76 -8.38
N ALA A 293 -17.34 -1.96 -7.24
CA ALA A 293 -16.35 -3.02 -7.07
C ALA A 293 -16.97 -4.41 -7.21
N VAL A 294 -18.17 -4.64 -6.64
CA VAL A 294 -18.93 -5.88 -6.83
C VAL A 294 -19.24 -6.13 -8.30
N ILE A 295 -19.66 -5.11 -9.05
CA ILE A 295 -19.93 -5.22 -10.50
C ILE A 295 -18.64 -5.55 -11.27
N PHE A 296 -17.49 -5.01 -10.89
CA PHE A 296 -16.20 -5.34 -11.50
C PHE A 296 -15.79 -6.82 -11.30
N CYS A 297 -16.28 -7.47 -10.24
CA CYS A 297 -15.97 -8.88 -9.94
C CYS A 297 -16.79 -9.91 -10.76
N PHE A 298 -17.74 -9.48 -11.60
CA PHE A 298 -18.70 -10.35 -12.30
C PHE A 298 -18.59 -10.25 -13.83
#